data_AF-A0A6B1EPP6-F1
#
_entry.id   AF-A0A6B1EPP6-F1
#
_cell.length_a   1.000
_cell.length_b   1.000
_cell.length_c   1.000
_cell.angle_alpha   90.00
_cell.angle_beta   90.00
_cell.angle_gamma   90.00
#
_symmetry.space_group_name_H-M   'P 1'
#
loop_
_entity.id
_entity.type
_entity.pdbx_description
1 polymer ?
#
loop_
_entity_poly.entity_id
_entity_poly.type
_entity_poly.pdbx_seq_one_letter_code
_entity_poly.pdbx_strand_id
1 'polypeptide(L)'
;MQRIIVWGTVLGVIILVGIGIIYALRAPRTAPKTYPADKGPNFIDVTAYPAKMQEAYELFTNKCSRCHTVARPINSTFMPEEWRKYVYKMMRKPGSGLTPKTAEEIIRFLIYDARHRERKTK
;
A
#
# COMPACT_ATOMS: atom_id res chain seq x y z
N MET A 1 11.62 48.59 28.25
CA MET A 1 11.98 47.17 28.46
C MET A 1 10.86 46.21 28.05
N GLN A 2 9.64 46.33 28.57
CA GLN A 2 8.54 45.36 28.29
C GLN A 2 8.17 45.21 26.80
N ARG A 3 8.09 46.30 26.04
CA ARG A 3 7.84 46.24 24.58
C ARG A 3 8.93 45.48 23.83
N ILE A 4 10.21 45.70 24.18
CA ILE A 4 11.35 45.04 23.51
C ILE A 4 11.34 43.53 23.79
N ILE A 5 10.97 43.11 25.01
CA ILE A 5 10.83 41.70 25.37
C ILE A 5 9.70 41.05 24.58
N VAL A 6 8.53 41.69 24.49
CA VAL A 6 7.37 41.17 23.74
C VAL A 6 7.65 41.06 22.25
N TRP A 7 8.28 42.06 21.63
CA TRP A 7 8.62 41.99 20.21
C TRP A 7 9.73 40.97 19.93
N GLY A 8 10.68 40.80 20.85
CA GLY A 8 11.72 39.76 20.77
C GLY A 8 11.14 38.34 20.83
N THR A 9 10.18 38.09 21.72
CA THR A 9 9.53 36.76 21.79
C THR A 9 8.67 36.47 20.57
N VAL A 10 7.92 37.46 20.05
CA VAL A 10 7.10 37.30 18.83
C VAL A 10 7.97 36.98 17.61
N LEU A 11 9.06 37.73 17.40
CA LEU A 11 10.01 37.46 16.31
C LEU A 11 10.66 36.08 16.45
N GLY A 12 11.04 35.69 17.67
CA GLY A 12 11.58 34.36 17.95
C GLY A 12 10.62 33.22 17.58
N VAL A 13 9.33 33.35 17.94
CA VAL A 13 8.31 32.34 17.59
C VAL A 13 8.09 32.27 16.08
N ILE A 14 8.01 33.42 15.39
CA ILE A 14 7.85 33.44 13.93
C ILE A 14 9.02 32.75 13.23
N ILE A 15 10.25 32.99 13.68
CA ILE A 15 11.45 32.34 13.15
C ILE A 15 11.39 30.83 13.39
N LEU A 16 11.03 30.37 14.60
CA LEU A 16 10.94 28.95 14.91
C LEU A 16 9.87 28.23 14.10
N VAL A 17 8.70 28.84 13.93
CA VAL A 17 7.62 28.29 13.08
C VAL A 17 8.05 28.27 11.61
N GLY A 18 8.69 29.34 11.12
CA GLY A 18 9.22 29.41 9.76
C GLY A 18 10.26 28.31 9.49
N ILE A 19 11.19 28.11 10.42
CA ILE A 19 12.18 27.02 10.36
C ILE A 19 11.47 25.65 10.34
N GLY A 20 10.49 25.43 11.22
CA GLY A 20 9.73 24.17 11.26
C GLY A 20 9.00 23.86 9.95
N ILE A 21 8.36 24.87 9.34
CA ILE A 21 7.70 24.73 8.03
C ILE A 21 8.72 24.42 6.93
N ILE A 22 9.86 25.13 6.91
CA ILE A 22 10.94 24.88 5.93
C ILE A 22 11.48 23.45 6.04
N TYR A 23 11.68 22.94 7.26
CA TYR A 23 12.07 21.54 7.48
C TYR A 23 11.01 20.56 6.98
N ALA A 24 9.72 20.80 7.27
CA ALA A 24 8.63 19.94 6.82
C ALA A 24 8.49 19.92 5.28
N LEU A 25 8.66 21.07 4.62
CA LEU A 25 8.62 21.18 3.16
C LEU A 25 9.83 20.54 2.48
N ARG A 26 11.00 20.51 3.15
CA ARG A 26 12.23 19.88 2.64
C ARG A 26 12.36 18.41 2.99
N ALA A 27 11.47 17.85 3.83
CA ALA A 27 11.48 16.43 4.12
C ALA A 27 11.29 15.64 2.81
N PRO A 28 12.25 14.78 2.41
CA PRO A 28 12.19 14.10 1.13
C PRO A 28 10.98 13.15 1.10
N ARG A 29 10.05 13.41 0.18
CA ARG A 29 9.01 12.43 -0.18
C ARG A 29 9.68 11.40 -1.07
N THR A 30 9.90 10.19 -0.55
CA THR A 30 10.41 9.09 -1.38
C THR A 30 9.35 8.77 -2.44
N ALA A 31 9.71 8.97 -3.71
CA ALA A 31 8.85 8.57 -4.81
C ALA A 31 8.59 7.05 -4.74
N PRO A 32 7.35 6.58 -4.96
CA PRO A 32 7.06 5.16 -4.92
C PRO A 32 7.83 4.44 -6.03
N LYS A 33 8.54 3.36 -5.66
CA LYS A 33 9.23 2.50 -6.61
C LYS A 33 8.22 1.85 -7.56
N THR A 34 8.47 1.96 -8.86
CA THR A 34 7.72 1.27 -9.91
C THR A 34 8.35 -0.09 -10.21
N TYR A 35 7.51 -1.05 -10.57
CA TYR A 35 7.91 -2.42 -10.89
C TYR A 35 7.34 -2.81 -12.26
N PRO A 36 7.99 -3.71 -13.02
CA PRO A 36 7.44 -4.19 -14.29
C PRO A 36 6.00 -4.70 -14.18
N ALA A 37 5.67 -5.41 -13.08
CA ALA A 37 4.34 -5.92 -12.79
C ALA A 37 3.26 -4.82 -12.65
N ASP A 38 3.64 -3.57 -12.38
CA ASP A 38 2.70 -2.45 -12.24
C ASP A 38 2.08 -2.04 -13.59
N LYS A 39 2.70 -2.44 -14.71
CA LYS A 39 2.26 -2.10 -16.07
C LYS A 39 1.25 -3.09 -16.67
N GLY A 40 1.04 -4.23 -16.01
CA GLY A 40 0.08 -5.24 -16.47
C GLY A 40 -1.37 -4.89 -16.11
N PRO A 41 -2.33 -5.75 -16.49
CA PRO A 41 -3.73 -5.58 -16.10
C PRO A 41 -3.88 -5.44 -14.58
N ASN A 42 -4.75 -4.51 -14.17
CA ASN A 42 -5.09 -4.25 -12.76
C ASN A 42 -6.43 -4.89 -12.35
N PHE A 43 -6.96 -5.80 -13.16
CA PHE A 43 -8.15 -6.58 -12.87
C PHE A 43 -7.99 -7.98 -13.45
N ILE A 44 -8.78 -8.91 -12.93
CA ILE A 44 -8.98 -10.23 -13.51
C ILE A 44 -10.47 -10.57 -13.50
N ASP A 45 -10.89 -11.42 -14.42
CA ASP A 45 -12.24 -11.98 -14.41
C ASP A 45 -12.32 -13.18 -13.45
N VAL A 46 -13.10 -13.03 -12.39
CA VAL A 46 -13.32 -14.04 -11.34
C VAL A 46 -14.71 -14.67 -11.40
N THR A 47 -15.50 -14.41 -12.45
CA THR A 47 -16.89 -14.91 -12.55
C THR A 47 -17.00 -16.43 -12.45
N ALA A 48 -15.98 -17.15 -12.91
CA ALA A 48 -15.89 -18.61 -12.82
C ALA A 48 -15.30 -19.14 -11.50
N TYR A 49 -14.87 -18.27 -10.58
CA TYR A 49 -14.32 -18.70 -9.29
C TYR A 49 -15.45 -19.04 -8.30
N PRO A 50 -15.21 -19.89 -7.28
CA PRO A 50 -16.16 -20.09 -6.20
C PRO A 50 -16.56 -18.77 -5.53
N ALA A 51 -17.80 -18.64 -5.04
CA ALA A 51 -18.32 -17.40 -4.44
C ALA A 51 -17.38 -16.79 -3.40
N LYS A 52 -16.81 -17.61 -2.51
CA LYS A 52 -15.83 -17.18 -1.51
C LYS A 52 -14.56 -16.55 -2.09
N MET A 53 -14.13 -16.96 -3.28
CA MET A 53 -12.97 -16.37 -3.96
C MET A 53 -13.34 -15.09 -4.69
N GLN A 54 -14.60 -14.93 -5.12
CA GLN A 54 -15.11 -13.66 -5.65
C GLN A 54 -15.16 -12.61 -4.52
N GLU A 55 -15.71 -12.95 -3.36
CA GLU A 55 -15.69 -12.09 -2.16
C GLU A 55 -14.25 -11.72 -1.75
N ALA A 56 -13.34 -12.70 -1.78
CA ALA A 56 -11.94 -12.45 -1.44
C ALA A 56 -11.23 -11.57 -2.47
N TYR A 57 -11.63 -11.61 -3.75
CA TYR A 57 -11.16 -10.69 -4.78
C TYR A 57 -11.63 -9.26 -4.53
N GLU A 58 -12.89 -9.06 -4.13
CA GLU A 58 -13.38 -7.74 -3.73
C GLU A 58 -12.62 -7.20 -2.52
N LEU A 59 -12.39 -8.03 -1.50
CA LEU A 59 -11.58 -7.64 -0.35
C LEU A 59 -10.15 -7.25 -0.76
N PHE A 60 -9.53 -8.07 -1.62
CA PHE A 60 -8.20 -7.82 -2.16
C PHE A 60 -8.13 -6.50 -2.93
N THR A 61 -9.04 -6.26 -3.85
CA THR A 61 -9.05 -5.02 -4.66
C THR A 61 -9.29 -3.80 -3.78
N ASN A 62 -10.20 -3.88 -2.82
CA ASN A 62 -10.51 -2.78 -1.89
C ASN A 62 -9.35 -2.45 -0.94
N LYS A 63 -8.62 -3.46 -0.44
CA LYS A 63 -7.52 -3.26 0.52
C LYS A 63 -6.19 -2.96 -0.14
N CYS A 64 -5.84 -3.69 -1.21
CA CYS A 64 -4.52 -3.60 -1.81
C CYS A 64 -4.37 -2.43 -2.81
N SER A 65 -5.46 -1.83 -3.28
CA SER A 65 -5.42 -0.62 -4.13
C SER A 65 -5.14 0.68 -3.38
N ARG A 66 -5.18 0.67 -2.04
CA ARG A 66 -5.06 1.87 -1.19
C ARG A 66 -3.72 2.59 -1.31
N CYS A 67 -2.65 1.87 -1.66
CA CYS A 67 -1.29 2.42 -1.64
C CYS A 67 -0.56 2.33 -2.99
N HIS A 68 -0.95 1.40 -3.85
CA HIS A 68 -0.41 1.22 -5.18
C HIS A 68 -1.38 0.37 -6.03
N THR A 69 -1.12 0.25 -7.33
CA THR A 69 -1.93 -0.58 -8.22
C THR A 69 -1.97 -2.05 -7.78
N VAL A 70 -3.13 -2.68 -7.92
CA VAL A 70 -3.32 -4.14 -7.73
C VAL A 70 -2.74 -4.97 -8.89
N ALA A 71 -2.35 -4.31 -9.99
CA ALA A 71 -1.59 -4.96 -11.07
C ALA A 71 -0.33 -5.65 -10.53
N ARG A 72 0.34 -5.09 -9.52
CA ARG A 72 1.56 -5.67 -8.95
C ARG A 72 1.36 -7.11 -8.49
N PRO A 73 0.45 -7.42 -7.55
CA PRO A 73 0.17 -8.79 -7.17
C PRO A 73 -0.46 -9.63 -8.30
N ILE A 74 -1.34 -9.07 -9.14
CA ILE A 74 -1.93 -9.82 -10.27
C ILE A 74 -0.84 -10.31 -11.24
N ASN A 75 0.19 -9.52 -11.50
CA ASN A 75 1.22 -9.84 -12.48
C ASN A 75 2.51 -10.41 -11.86
N SER A 76 2.46 -10.85 -10.59
CA SER A 76 3.61 -11.50 -9.93
C SER A 76 3.48 -13.02 -9.93
N THR A 77 4.62 -13.71 -10.05
CA THR A 77 4.72 -15.17 -10.08
C THR A 77 5.28 -15.72 -8.77
N PHE A 78 4.69 -15.32 -7.65
CA PHE A 78 5.14 -15.75 -6.33
C PHE A 78 4.62 -17.14 -5.97
N MET A 79 5.48 -17.90 -5.28
CA MET A 79 5.10 -19.14 -4.62
C MET A 79 4.24 -18.87 -3.38
N PRO A 80 3.48 -19.86 -2.88
CA PRO A 80 2.59 -19.69 -1.73
C PRO A 80 3.25 -19.05 -0.49
N GLU A 81 4.48 -19.44 -0.16
CA GLU A 81 5.23 -18.92 0.98
C GLU A 81 5.67 -17.47 0.74
N GLU A 82 5.96 -17.13 -0.51
CA GLU A 82 6.32 -15.78 -0.92
C GLU A 82 5.12 -14.84 -0.86
N TRP A 83 3.92 -15.30 -1.22
CA TRP A 83 2.67 -14.55 -1.04
C TRP A 83 2.45 -14.16 0.41
N ARG A 84 2.62 -15.12 1.33
CA ARG A 84 2.48 -14.88 2.77
C ARG A 84 3.45 -13.81 3.24
N LYS A 85 4.74 -13.93 2.89
CA LYS A 85 5.77 -12.93 3.21
C LYS A 85 5.43 -11.56 2.63
N TYR A 86 4.95 -11.52 1.39
CA TYR A 86 4.65 -10.30 0.67
C TYR A 86 3.47 -9.53 1.27
N VAL A 87 2.34 -10.19 1.50
CA VAL A 87 1.14 -9.55 2.08
C VAL A 87 1.42 -9.07 3.50
N TYR A 88 2.14 -9.84 4.32
CA TYR A 88 2.53 -9.38 5.65
C TYR A 88 3.49 -8.20 5.63
N LYS A 89 4.38 -8.11 4.63
CA LYS A 89 5.21 -6.92 4.42
C LYS A 89 4.33 -5.69 4.14
N MET A 90 3.26 -5.82 3.35
CA MET A 90 2.31 -4.73 3.09
C MET A 90 1.47 -4.40 4.33
N MET A 91 1.05 -5.40 5.10
CA MET A 91 0.32 -5.21 6.36
C MET A 91 1.09 -4.33 7.34
N ARG A 92 2.40 -4.51 7.44
CA ARG A 92 3.29 -3.69 8.31
C ARG A 92 3.51 -2.26 7.82
N LYS A 93 2.98 -1.87 6.65
CA LYS A 93 3.11 -0.48 6.18
C LYS A 93 2.12 0.43 6.93
N PRO A 94 2.55 1.64 7.35
CA PRO A 94 1.65 2.61 7.95
C PRO A 94 0.44 2.87 7.06
N GLY A 95 -0.76 2.89 7.65
CA GLY A 95 -2.00 3.16 6.92
C GLY A 95 -2.51 2.04 6.00
N SER A 96 -1.91 0.84 6.03
CA SER A 96 -2.31 -0.29 5.19
C SER A 96 -3.77 -0.71 5.41
N GLY A 97 -4.28 -0.58 6.65
CA GLY A 97 -5.64 -0.98 7.01
C GLY A 97 -5.89 -2.49 6.90
N LEU A 98 -4.82 -3.29 6.89
CA LEU A 98 -4.84 -4.75 6.89
C LEU A 98 -4.76 -5.28 8.33
N THR A 99 -5.64 -6.22 8.67
CA THR A 99 -5.56 -7.05 9.88
C THR A 99 -5.03 -8.44 9.53
N PRO A 100 -4.53 -9.23 10.52
CA PRO A 100 -4.11 -10.61 10.27
C PRO A 100 -5.19 -11.45 9.57
N LYS A 101 -6.46 -11.31 9.98
CA LYS A 101 -7.59 -12.01 9.37
C LYS A 101 -7.76 -11.65 7.89
N THR A 102 -7.82 -10.36 7.57
CA THR A 102 -7.98 -9.90 6.17
C THR A 102 -6.77 -10.25 5.31
N ALA A 103 -5.56 -10.25 5.90
CA ALA A 103 -4.35 -10.64 5.20
C ALA A 103 -4.39 -12.12 4.80
N GLU A 104 -4.86 -13.01 5.67
CA GLU A 104 -5.01 -14.44 5.34
C GLU A 104 -6.07 -14.69 4.27
N GLU A 105 -7.17 -13.95 4.26
CA GLU A 105 -8.17 -14.00 3.19
C GLU A 105 -7.58 -13.61 1.83
N ILE A 106 -6.81 -12.53 1.80
CA ILE A 106 -6.12 -12.05 0.59
C ILE A 106 -5.04 -13.05 0.15
N ILE A 107 -4.24 -13.60 1.07
CA ILE A 107 -3.21 -14.60 0.76
C ILE A 107 -3.85 -15.84 0.12
N ARG A 108 -4.96 -16.34 0.68
CA ARG A 108 -5.68 -17.48 0.10
C ARG A 108 -6.17 -17.20 -1.32
N PHE A 109 -6.71 -16.02 -1.56
CA PHE A 109 -7.12 -15.61 -2.90
C PHE A 109 -5.94 -15.56 -3.87
N LEU A 110 -4.83 -14.91 -3.50
CA LEU A 110 -3.66 -14.78 -4.38
C LEU A 110 -3.04 -16.13 -4.74
N ILE A 111 -2.99 -17.07 -3.78
CA ILE A 111 -2.54 -18.44 -4.03
C ILE A 111 -3.51 -19.19 -4.95
N TYR A 112 -4.82 -19.05 -4.72
CA TYR A 112 -5.83 -19.68 -5.54
C TYR A 112 -5.74 -19.17 -6.98
N ASP A 113 -5.71 -17.86 -7.17
CA ASP A 113 -5.64 -17.19 -8.47
C ASP A 113 -4.38 -17.57 -9.24
N ALA A 114 -3.20 -17.53 -8.61
CA ALA A 114 -1.94 -17.89 -9.24
C ALA A 114 -2.00 -19.31 -9.85
N ARG A 115 -2.49 -20.29 -9.10
CA ARG A 115 -2.67 -21.67 -9.57
C ARG A 115 -3.68 -21.79 -10.71
N HIS A 116 -4.75 -21.00 -10.69
CA HIS A 116 -5.80 -21.05 -11.71
C HIS A 116 -5.38 -20.40 -13.02
N ARG A 117 -4.57 -19.33 -12.97
CA ARG A 117 -4.01 -18.70 -14.17
C ARG A 117 -2.90 -19.54 -14.80
N GLU A 118 -2.03 -20.14 -14.01
CA GLU A 118 -1.01 -21.08 -14.54
C GLU A 118 -1.63 -22.23 -15.32
N ARG A 119 -2.79 -22.75 -14.87
CA ARG A 119 -3.52 -23.80 -15.59
C ARG A 119 -4.12 -23.32 -16.91
N LYS A 120 -4.54 -22.06 -17.02
CA LYS A 120 -5.14 -21.51 -18.26
C LYS A 120 -4.10 -21.22 -19.35
N THR A 121 -2.85 -21.01 -18.96
CA THR A 121 -1.76 -20.66 -19.89
C THR A 121 -0.98 -21.88 -20.39
N LYS A 122 -1.24 -23.07 -19.85
CA LYS A 122 -0.72 -24.36 -20.33
C LYS A 122 -1.76 -25.08 -21.15
#